data_AF-A0A5J5BHU0-F1
#
_entry.id   AF-A0A5J5BHU0-F1
#
_cell.length_a   1.000
_cell.length_b   1.000
_cell.length_c   1.000
_cell.angle_alpha   90.00
_cell.angle_beta   90.00
_cell.angle_gamma   90.00
#
_symmetry.space_group_name_H-M   'P 1'
#
loop_
_entity.id
_entity.type
_entity.pdbx_description
1 polymer ?
#
loop_
_entity_poly.entity_id
_entity_poly.type
_entity_poly.pdbx_seq_one_letter_code
_entity_poly.pdbx_strand_id
1 'polypeptide(L)'
;MWYELASGESYFRQGDLGHALKKFLAVEKHYADITEDQFDFHSYCLRKMTLRVYVEMLKFQDRLHSHTYFRKAAARTIRCYIKLYDSPSKSAAEEDDEMSRLLPSQKKKMKQKQRKAEARAKKEAEVKNEESTVSGATKSGKRHVKPVDPDPHGEKLLQVEDPLLEATKYLRLLQKHSPDFLETHLLAFEIHMRRQKILLALQAVKQLLWLDAENPDSHRCLMRFFHRVGSMPAPLTDTEKLIWGVLEAEQPTFSQLHEKTLIEANTFFLETHKDSLMHRAAGAEMLFVLEPNKKVEAIKLIEDSSNNLVSTNEALGPVREWKLKDCIAVHKLLWTILDDCDAALRWKVRCAEYFPYSRYFEGSRCSAIPNSVYNQICKNPENGGANHPDVGQSAESLSSNGKLEAFKDLII
;
A
#
# COMPACT_ATOMS: atom_id res chain seq x y z
N MET A 1 0.10 -16.40 -7.56
CA MET A 1 0.76 -15.18 -7.01
C MET A 1 -0.06 -13.90 -7.17
N TRP A 2 -0.62 -13.57 -8.35
CA TRP A 2 -1.35 -12.29 -8.53
C TRP A 2 -2.58 -12.16 -7.63
N TYR A 3 -3.33 -13.25 -7.46
CA TYR A 3 -4.53 -13.31 -6.64
C TYR A 3 -4.20 -13.12 -5.16
N GLU A 4 -3.13 -13.76 -4.68
CA GLU A 4 -2.64 -13.66 -3.32
C GLU A 4 -2.23 -12.21 -3.00
N LEU A 5 -1.51 -11.55 -3.91
CA LEU A 5 -1.17 -10.13 -3.76
C LEU A 5 -2.41 -9.23 -3.69
N ALA A 6 -3.35 -9.39 -4.63
CA ALA A 6 -4.55 -8.56 -4.66
C ALA A 6 -5.44 -8.80 -3.41
N SER A 7 -5.57 -10.06 -2.99
CA SER A 7 -6.30 -10.44 -1.78
C SER A 7 -5.62 -9.88 -0.52
N GLY A 8 -4.30 -10.02 -0.39
CA GLY A 8 -3.53 -9.46 0.72
C GLY A 8 -3.64 -7.94 0.80
N GLU A 9 -3.58 -7.24 -0.33
CA GLU A 9 -3.78 -5.79 -0.38
C GLU A 9 -5.20 -5.35 0.01
N SER A 10 -6.21 -6.18 -0.26
CA SER A 10 -7.58 -5.94 0.18
C SER A 10 -7.70 -6.07 1.70
N TYR A 11 -7.17 -7.15 2.30
CA TYR A 11 -7.16 -7.35 3.74
C TYR A 11 -6.37 -6.26 4.47
N PHE A 12 -5.21 -5.87 3.93
CA PHE A 12 -4.42 -4.78 4.48
C PHE A 12 -5.19 -3.44 4.54
N ARG A 13 -5.98 -3.14 3.51
CA ARG A 13 -6.85 -1.95 3.48
C ARG A 13 -7.99 -2.01 4.50
N GLN A 14 -8.48 -3.20 4.80
CA GLN A 14 -9.52 -3.44 5.81
C GLN A 14 -8.97 -3.41 7.24
N GLY A 15 -7.64 -3.43 7.41
CA GLY A 15 -6.98 -3.50 8.72
C GLY A 15 -6.79 -4.92 9.25
N ASP A 16 -7.18 -5.94 8.48
CA ASP A 16 -7.00 -7.34 8.83
C ASP A 16 -5.57 -7.79 8.50
N LEU A 17 -4.67 -7.60 9.47
CA LEU A 17 -3.24 -7.85 9.30
C LEU A 17 -2.92 -9.35 9.23
N GLY A 18 -3.65 -10.21 9.93
CA GLY A 18 -3.40 -11.65 9.98
C GLY A 18 -3.61 -12.29 8.60
N HIS A 19 -4.77 -12.05 7.99
CA HIS A 19 -5.05 -12.54 6.65
C HIS A 19 -4.14 -11.88 5.60
N ALA A 20 -3.81 -10.60 5.75
CA ALA A 20 -2.90 -9.91 4.84
C ALA A 20 -1.51 -10.56 4.85
N LEU A 21 -0.90 -10.73 6.03
CA LEU A 21 0.40 -11.38 6.19
C LEU A 21 0.40 -12.79 5.61
N LYS A 22 -0.62 -13.60 5.93
CA LYS A 22 -0.75 -14.94 5.39
C LYS A 22 -0.75 -14.97 3.86
N LYS A 23 -1.47 -14.05 3.21
CA LYS A 23 -1.49 -13.96 1.74
C LYS A 23 -0.14 -13.53 1.17
N PHE A 24 0.58 -12.62 1.82
CA PHE A 24 1.91 -12.22 1.36
C PHE A 24 2.97 -13.32 1.59
N LEU A 25 2.93 -14.03 2.73
CA LEU A 25 3.80 -15.16 3.02
C LEU A 25 3.53 -16.36 2.10
N ALA A 26 2.29 -16.53 1.62
CA ALA A 26 2.01 -17.53 0.60
C ALA A 26 2.76 -17.25 -0.72
N VAL A 27 3.03 -15.98 -1.05
CA VAL A 27 3.87 -15.65 -2.20
C VAL A 27 5.31 -16.11 -1.94
N GLU A 28 5.88 -15.83 -0.78
CA GLU A 28 7.22 -16.31 -0.42
C GLU A 28 7.31 -17.83 -0.49
N LYS A 29 6.30 -18.56 -0.02
CA LYS A 29 6.25 -20.01 -0.14
C LYS A 29 6.37 -20.46 -1.60
N HIS A 30 5.61 -19.86 -2.53
CA HIS A 30 5.74 -20.20 -3.96
C HIS A 30 7.15 -19.94 -4.48
N TYR A 31 7.84 -18.91 -4.00
CA TYR A 31 9.23 -18.62 -4.37
C TYR A 31 10.22 -19.63 -3.80
N ALA A 32 9.99 -20.10 -2.56
CA ALA A 32 10.78 -21.17 -1.95
C ALA A 32 10.60 -22.49 -2.73
N ASP A 33 9.36 -22.86 -3.07
CA ASP A 33 9.05 -24.05 -3.86
C ASP A 33 9.73 -23.98 -5.24
N ILE A 34 9.69 -22.83 -5.95
CA ILE A 34 10.39 -22.63 -7.23
C ILE A 34 11.92 -22.76 -7.08
N THR A 35 12.47 -22.34 -5.95
CA THR A 35 13.92 -22.44 -5.67
C THR A 35 14.32 -23.89 -5.40
N GLU A 36 13.48 -24.64 -4.69
CA GLU A 36 13.69 -26.06 -4.40
C GLU A 36 13.57 -26.93 -5.67
N ASP A 37 12.61 -26.63 -6.54
CA ASP A 37 12.39 -27.32 -7.82
C ASP A 37 13.65 -27.35 -8.71
N GLN A 38 14.58 -26.40 -8.54
CA GLN A 38 15.83 -26.38 -9.31
C GLN A 38 16.72 -27.61 -9.05
N PHE A 39 16.58 -28.24 -7.88
CA PHE A 39 17.50 -29.27 -7.41
C PHE A 39 17.54 -30.49 -8.34
N ASP A 40 16.37 -30.94 -8.80
CA ASP A 40 16.24 -32.08 -9.71
C ASP A 40 16.86 -31.80 -11.09
N PHE A 41 16.96 -30.53 -11.47
CA PHE A 41 17.51 -30.13 -12.77
C PHE A 41 19.04 -30.15 -12.82
N HIS A 42 19.73 -30.08 -11.68
CA HIS A 42 21.20 -30.17 -11.67
C HIS A 42 21.70 -31.49 -12.29
N SER A 43 21.10 -32.61 -11.91
CA SER A 43 21.47 -33.92 -12.47
C SER A 43 20.77 -34.20 -13.81
N TYR A 44 19.52 -33.78 -13.96
CA TYR A 44 18.75 -34.00 -15.19
C TYR A 44 19.39 -33.33 -16.41
N CYS A 45 19.75 -32.04 -16.31
CA CYS A 45 20.28 -31.29 -17.44
C CYS A 45 21.67 -31.77 -17.87
N LEU A 46 22.50 -32.23 -16.92
CA LEU A 46 23.79 -32.86 -17.21
C LEU A 46 23.60 -34.18 -17.97
N ARG A 47 22.66 -35.02 -17.52
CA ARG A 47 22.36 -36.30 -18.18
C ARG A 47 21.74 -36.14 -19.57
N LYS A 48 20.92 -35.11 -19.77
CA LYS A 48 20.25 -34.82 -21.05
C LYS A 48 21.04 -33.87 -21.96
N MET A 49 22.21 -33.40 -21.52
CA MET A 49 23.08 -32.48 -22.26
C MET A 49 22.40 -31.17 -22.69
N THR A 50 21.41 -30.70 -21.91
CA THR A 50 20.71 -29.42 -22.15
C THR A 50 21.40 -28.25 -21.43
N LEU A 51 22.72 -28.11 -21.62
CA LEU A 51 23.57 -27.22 -20.81
C LEU A 51 23.23 -25.73 -20.98
N ARG A 52 22.78 -25.30 -22.17
CA ARG A 52 22.36 -23.90 -22.40
C ARG A 52 21.18 -23.53 -21.51
N VAL A 53 20.12 -24.36 -21.53
CA VAL A 53 18.91 -24.18 -20.71
C VAL A 53 19.24 -24.29 -19.23
N TYR A 54 20.18 -25.16 -18.84
CA TYR A 54 20.63 -25.26 -17.45
C TYR A 54 21.26 -23.96 -16.95
N VAL A 55 22.17 -23.36 -17.71
CA VAL A 55 22.79 -22.08 -17.34
C VAL A 55 21.76 -20.95 -17.33
N GLU A 56 20.80 -20.95 -18.26
CA GLU A 56 19.68 -20.00 -18.26
C GLU A 56 18.80 -20.14 -17.01
N MET A 57 18.49 -21.37 -16.60
CA MET A 57 17.76 -21.65 -15.36
C MET A 57 18.52 -21.14 -14.13
N LEU A 58 19.83 -21.38 -14.03
CA LEU A 58 20.64 -20.86 -12.92
C LEU A 58 20.60 -19.32 -12.87
N LYS A 59 20.77 -18.65 -14.01
CA LYS A 59 20.67 -17.19 -14.11
C LYS A 59 19.27 -16.67 -13.75
N PHE A 60 18.23 -17.43 -14.07
CA PHE A 60 16.86 -17.12 -13.67
C PHE A 60 16.70 -17.23 -12.15
N GLN A 61 17.19 -18.31 -11.54
CA GLN A 61 17.12 -18.55 -10.09
C GLN A 61 17.86 -17.47 -9.30
N ASP A 62 19.06 -17.04 -9.75
CA ASP A 62 19.81 -15.95 -9.13
C ASP A 62 19.04 -14.61 -9.08
N ARG A 63 18.14 -14.41 -10.06
CA ARG A 63 17.32 -13.20 -10.21
C ARG A 63 15.87 -13.40 -9.76
N LEU A 64 15.53 -14.56 -9.20
CA LEU A 64 14.14 -14.88 -8.88
C LEU A 64 13.51 -13.82 -7.97
N HIS A 65 14.18 -13.45 -6.87
CA HIS A 65 13.71 -12.44 -5.92
C HIS A 65 13.70 -11.00 -6.43
N SER A 66 14.28 -10.68 -7.60
CA SER A 66 14.16 -9.35 -8.19
C SER A 66 12.82 -9.13 -8.89
N HIS A 67 12.05 -10.21 -9.09
CA HIS A 67 10.79 -10.16 -9.81
C HIS A 67 9.74 -9.33 -9.08
N THR A 68 8.89 -8.64 -9.86
CA THR A 68 7.93 -7.65 -9.35
C THR A 68 6.95 -8.20 -8.32
N TYR A 69 6.55 -9.47 -8.44
CA TYR A 69 5.65 -10.12 -7.49
C TYR A 69 6.29 -10.29 -6.11
N PHE A 70 7.53 -10.79 -6.05
CA PHE A 70 8.26 -10.90 -4.78
C PHE A 70 8.49 -9.54 -4.15
N ARG A 71 8.97 -8.56 -4.93
CA ARG A 71 9.21 -7.21 -4.43
C ARG A 71 7.96 -6.59 -3.81
N LYS A 72 6.81 -6.71 -4.48
CA LYS A 72 5.52 -6.23 -3.96
C LYS A 72 5.11 -7.00 -2.70
N ALA A 73 5.24 -8.33 -2.69
CA ALA A 73 4.91 -9.13 -1.50
C ALA A 73 5.77 -8.72 -0.30
N ALA A 74 7.09 -8.70 -0.46
CA ALA A 74 8.04 -8.33 0.59
C ALA A 74 7.82 -6.91 1.10
N ALA A 75 7.60 -5.93 0.20
CA ALA A 75 7.29 -4.55 0.61
C ALA A 75 6.00 -4.47 1.43
N ARG A 76 4.96 -5.23 1.06
CA ARG A 76 3.70 -5.28 1.82
C ARG A 76 3.84 -6.01 3.15
N THR A 77 4.58 -7.12 3.19
CA THR A 77 4.91 -7.84 4.42
C THR A 77 5.63 -6.92 5.41
N ILE A 78 6.62 -6.15 4.95
CA ILE A 78 7.31 -5.16 5.79
C ILE A 78 6.34 -4.12 6.33
N ARG A 79 5.47 -3.55 5.48
CA ARG A 79 4.46 -2.56 5.91
C ARG A 79 3.48 -3.15 6.94
N CYS A 80 3.11 -4.43 6.82
CA CYS A 80 2.30 -5.11 7.82
C CYS A 80 3.03 -5.20 9.17
N TYR A 81 4.30 -5.62 9.18
CA TYR A 81 5.08 -5.70 10.42
C TYR A 81 5.36 -4.34 11.06
N ILE A 82 5.62 -3.30 10.25
CA ILE A 82 5.73 -1.92 10.75
C ILE A 82 4.42 -1.50 11.42
N LYS A 83 3.28 -1.77 10.79
CA LYS A 83 1.97 -1.43 11.35
C LYS A 83 1.65 -2.22 12.62
N LEU A 84 2.08 -3.49 12.70
CA LEU A 84 1.97 -4.31 13.91
C LEU A 84 2.85 -3.78 15.04
N TYR A 85 4.04 -3.26 14.73
CA TYR A 85 4.94 -2.63 15.70
C TYR A 85 4.39 -1.29 16.22
N ASP A 86 3.91 -0.43 15.32
CA ASP A 86 3.37 0.90 15.67
C ASP A 86 2.02 0.81 16.39
N SER A 87 1.28 -0.27 16.17
CA SER A 87 -0.02 -0.54 16.78
C SER A 87 -0.08 -2.00 17.22
N PRO A 88 0.59 -2.36 18.33
CA PRO A 88 0.53 -3.71 18.85
C PRO A 88 -0.93 -4.07 19.09
N SER A 89 -1.33 -5.26 18.64
CA SER A 89 -2.68 -5.76 18.91
C SER A 89 -2.91 -5.66 20.41
N LYS A 90 -3.97 -4.93 20.82
CA LYS A 90 -4.40 -4.80 22.21
C LYS A 90 -4.24 -6.16 22.88
N SER A 91 -3.43 -6.21 23.93
CA SER A 91 -3.17 -7.47 24.63
C SER A 91 -4.50 -8.07 25.06
N ALA A 92 -4.59 -9.40 25.18
CA ALA A 92 -5.81 -10.07 25.64
C ALA A 92 -6.36 -9.51 26.98
N ALA A 93 -5.51 -8.84 27.77
CA ALA A 93 -5.90 -8.13 29.00
C ALA A 93 -6.74 -6.86 28.74
N GLU A 94 -6.48 -6.13 27.66
CA GLU A 94 -7.28 -4.96 27.27
C GLU A 94 -8.59 -5.36 26.56
N GLU A 95 -8.59 -6.47 25.84
CA GLU A 95 -9.82 -7.05 25.28
C GLU A 95 -10.76 -7.57 26.39
N ASP A 96 -10.21 -8.12 27.48
CA ASP A 96 -11.02 -8.54 28.64
C ASP A 96 -11.54 -7.32 29.44
N ASP A 97 -10.78 -6.22 29.54
CA ASP A 97 -11.25 -4.99 30.19
C ASP A 97 -12.28 -4.22 29.34
N GLU A 98 -12.13 -4.17 28.03
CA GLU A 98 -13.13 -3.57 27.13
C GLU A 98 -14.37 -4.48 27.00
N MET A 99 -14.19 -5.80 27.04
CA MET A 99 -15.30 -6.72 27.18
C MET A 99 -15.97 -6.54 28.54
N SER A 100 -15.25 -6.34 29.64
CA SER A 100 -15.82 -6.13 30.98
C SER A 100 -16.73 -4.90 31.05
N ARG A 101 -16.37 -3.82 30.34
CA ARG A 101 -17.08 -2.53 30.27
C ARG A 101 -18.34 -2.50 29.39
N LEU A 102 -18.60 -3.53 28.58
CA LEU A 102 -19.81 -3.61 27.74
C LEU A 102 -21.04 -4.14 28.50
N LEU A 103 -22.22 -3.55 28.22
CA LEU A 103 -23.51 -3.98 28.79
C LEU A 103 -23.80 -5.48 28.54
N PRO A 104 -24.43 -6.19 29.50
CA PRO A 104 -24.68 -7.64 29.41
C PRO A 104 -25.44 -8.10 28.15
N SER A 105 -26.27 -7.23 27.59
CA SER A 105 -27.08 -7.48 26.39
C SER A 105 -26.25 -7.52 25.09
N GLN A 106 -25.14 -6.77 25.02
CA GLN A 106 -24.23 -6.79 23.88
C GLN A 106 -23.23 -7.94 23.94
N LYS A 107 -22.81 -8.33 25.16
CA LYS A 107 -21.99 -9.54 25.41
C LYS A 107 -22.67 -10.81 24.90
N LYS A 108 -23.97 -10.99 25.18
CA LYS A 108 -24.74 -12.15 24.69
C LYS A 108 -24.89 -12.14 23.17
N LYS A 109 -25.15 -10.99 22.55
CA LYS A 109 -25.24 -10.88 21.08
C LYS A 109 -23.92 -11.14 20.38
N MET A 110 -22.80 -10.65 20.90
CA MET A 110 -21.47 -10.90 20.33
C MET A 110 -21.02 -12.34 20.53
N LYS A 111 -21.21 -12.94 21.72
CA LYS A 111 -20.92 -14.38 21.94
C LYS A 111 -21.80 -15.28 21.08
N GLN A 112 -23.06 -14.92 20.83
CA GLN A 112 -23.95 -15.68 19.94
C GLN A 112 -23.54 -15.52 18.46
N LYS A 113 -23.08 -14.34 18.04
CA LYS A 113 -22.57 -14.09 16.68
C LYS A 113 -21.24 -14.82 16.45
N GLN A 114 -20.32 -14.82 17.42
CA GLN A 114 -19.08 -15.60 17.38
C GLN A 114 -19.36 -17.10 17.37
N ARG A 115 -20.20 -17.63 18.26
CA ARG A 115 -20.58 -19.06 18.25
C ARG A 115 -21.25 -19.47 16.94
N LYS A 116 -22.04 -18.58 16.30
CA LYS A 116 -22.65 -18.84 15.01
C LYS A 116 -21.65 -18.78 13.85
N ALA A 117 -20.64 -17.91 13.92
CA ALA A 117 -19.55 -17.85 12.96
C ALA A 117 -18.61 -19.07 13.10
N GLU A 118 -18.27 -19.44 14.32
CA GLU A 118 -17.46 -20.63 14.63
C GLU A 118 -18.18 -21.92 14.25
N ALA A 119 -19.49 -22.03 14.53
CA ALA A 119 -20.30 -23.17 14.07
C ALA A 119 -20.43 -23.23 12.55
N ARG A 120 -20.45 -22.08 11.85
CA ARG A 120 -20.42 -22.03 10.38
C ARG A 120 -19.06 -22.44 9.83
N ALA A 121 -17.97 -21.98 10.45
CA ALA A 121 -16.61 -22.37 10.07
C ALA A 121 -16.34 -23.87 10.32
N LYS A 122 -16.82 -24.43 11.45
CA LYS A 122 -16.75 -25.88 11.73
C LYS A 122 -17.57 -26.69 10.74
N LYS A 123 -18.78 -26.24 10.39
CA LYS A 123 -19.60 -26.91 9.36
C LYS A 123 -18.99 -26.81 7.97
N GLU A 124 -18.39 -25.68 7.58
CA GLU A 124 -17.67 -25.56 6.30
C GLU A 124 -16.39 -26.40 6.26
N ALA A 125 -15.75 -26.62 7.41
CA ALA A 125 -14.60 -27.53 7.53
C ALA A 125 -15.02 -29.01 7.47
N GLU A 126 -16.13 -29.39 8.11
CA GLU A 126 -16.70 -30.75 8.04
C GLU A 126 -17.24 -31.08 6.66
N VAL A 127 -17.96 -30.16 6.00
CA VAL A 127 -18.48 -30.39 4.63
C VAL A 127 -17.33 -30.58 3.62
N LYS A 128 -16.19 -29.89 3.81
CA LYS A 128 -14.97 -30.12 3.00
C LYS A 128 -14.29 -31.47 3.31
N ASN A 129 -14.44 -32.00 4.52
CA ASN A 129 -13.96 -33.34 4.91
C ASN A 129 -14.90 -34.46 4.40
N GLU A 130 -16.21 -34.21 4.30
CA GLU A 130 -17.18 -35.19 3.80
C GLU A 130 -17.20 -35.28 2.26
N GLU A 131 -17.08 -34.16 1.54
CA GLU A 131 -16.92 -34.18 0.07
C GLU A 131 -15.63 -34.89 -0.39
N SER A 132 -14.61 -34.95 0.46
CA SER A 132 -13.36 -35.67 0.18
C SER A 132 -13.39 -37.16 0.53
N THR A 133 -14.41 -37.64 1.27
CA THR A 133 -14.55 -39.06 1.64
C THR A 133 -15.56 -39.81 0.77
N VAL A 134 -16.52 -39.14 0.12
CA VAL A 134 -17.53 -39.82 -0.73
C VAL A 134 -17.08 -40.03 -2.19
N SER A 135 -16.00 -39.40 -2.65
CA SER A 135 -15.48 -39.58 -4.02
C SER A 135 -14.39 -40.67 -4.15
N GLY A 136 -14.43 -41.68 -3.29
CA GLY A 136 -13.42 -42.73 -3.15
C GLY A 136 -13.83 -44.12 -3.64
N ALA A 137 -14.30 -44.27 -4.88
CA ALA A 137 -14.39 -45.58 -5.53
C ALA A 137 -14.35 -45.47 -7.06
N THR A 138 -13.19 -45.17 -7.65
CA THR A 138 -12.58 -45.88 -8.81
C THR A 138 -11.38 -45.10 -9.40
N LYS A 139 -10.24 -45.81 -9.50
CA LYS A 139 -9.07 -45.63 -10.38
C LYS A 139 -8.12 -44.41 -10.23
N SER A 140 -6.95 -44.73 -9.67
CA SER A 140 -5.59 -44.24 -10.00
C SER A 140 -5.37 -42.74 -10.23
N GLY A 141 -4.86 -42.07 -9.20
CA GLY A 141 -4.13 -40.80 -9.30
C GLY A 141 -3.81 -40.29 -7.90
N LYS A 142 -2.51 -40.17 -7.54
CA LYS A 142 -2.05 -39.52 -6.30
C LYS A 142 -2.58 -38.08 -6.27
N ARG A 143 -3.72 -37.85 -5.62
CA ARG A 143 -4.19 -36.50 -5.28
C ARG A 143 -3.44 -36.06 -4.02
N HIS A 144 -2.61 -35.03 -4.16
CA HIS A 144 -2.06 -34.27 -3.03
C HIS A 144 -3.23 -33.85 -2.13
N VAL A 145 -3.32 -34.45 -0.94
CA VAL A 145 -4.09 -33.89 0.17
C VAL A 145 -3.45 -32.54 0.46
N LYS A 146 -4.16 -31.44 0.19
CA LYS A 146 -3.68 -30.11 0.58
C LYS A 146 -3.50 -30.14 2.10
N PRO A 147 -2.30 -29.85 2.63
CA PRO A 147 -2.10 -29.82 4.07
C PRO A 147 -3.14 -28.91 4.71
N VAL A 148 -3.83 -29.41 5.73
CA VAL A 148 -4.77 -28.61 6.52
C VAL A 148 -3.98 -27.43 7.10
N ASP A 149 -4.44 -26.23 6.78
CA ASP A 149 -3.78 -24.99 7.18
C ASP A 149 -3.88 -24.82 8.71
N PRO A 150 -2.75 -24.83 9.44
CA PRO A 150 -2.74 -24.81 10.90
C PRO A 150 -3.05 -23.42 11.49
N ASP A 151 -3.25 -22.40 10.65
CA ASP A 151 -3.66 -21.06 11.05
C ASP A 151 -4.54 -20.39 9.99
N PRO A 152 -5.85 -20.74 9.91
CA PRO A 152 -6.78 -20.20 8.92
C PRO A 152 -6.86 -18.66 8.90
N HIS A 153 -6.74 -18.00 10.05
CA HIS A 153 -6.92 -16.56 10.23
C HIS A 153 -5.61 -15.75 10.37
N GLY A 154 -4.46 -16.42 10.51
CA GLY A 154 -3.17 -15.74 10.68
C GLY A 154 -2.96 -15.20 12.09
N GLU A 155 -3.66 -15.74 13.10
CA GLU A 155 -3.58 -15.25 14.48
C GLU A 155 -2.20 -15.49 15.09
N LYS A 156 -1.53 -16.59 14.72
CA LYS A 156 -0.17 -16.88 15.18
C LYS A 156 0.85 -15.94 14.53
N LEU A 157 0.59 -15.50 13.31
CA LEU A 157 1.42 -14.53 12.59
C LEU A 157 1.33 -13.12 13.18
N LEU A 158 0.31 -12.84 13.98
CA LEU A 158 0.18 -11.57 14.71
C LEU A 158 0.91 -11.61 16.07
N GLN A 159 1.10 -12.79 16.66
CA GLN A 159 1.79 -12.99 17.94
C GLN A 159 3.31 -13.14 17.78
N VAL A 160 3.90 -12.46 16.79
CA VAL A 160 5.36 -12.48 16.60
C VAL A 160 6.02 -11.63 17.68
N GLU A 161 6.98 -12.22 18.40
CA GLU A 161 7.70 -11.56 19.51
C GLU A 161 8.43 -10.29 19.08
N ASP A 162 9.09 -10.29 17.91
CA ASP A 162 9.77 -9.12 17.34
C ASP A 162 9.40 -8.92 15.85
N PRO A 163 8.37 -8.12 15.56
CA PRO A 163 7.96 -7.80 14.19
C PRO A 163 9.04 -7.11 13.36
N LEU A 164 9.92 -6.32 13.99
CA LEU A 164 10.96 -5.57 13.26
C LEU A 164 12.12 -6.45 12.83
N LEU A 165 12.43 -7.51 13.59
CA LEU A 165 13.40 -8.52 13.16
C LEU A 165 12.91 -9.29 11.94
N GLU A 166 11.65 -9.72 11.92
CA GLU A 166 11.06 -10.37 10.75
C GLU A 166 11.04 -9.43 9.54
N ALA A 167 10.62 -8.18 9.71
CA ALA A 167 10.67 -7.17 8.65
C ALA A 167 12.11 -6.97 8.10
N THR A 168 13.12 -7.06 8.96
CA THR A 168 14.53 -6.92 8.55
C THR A 168 14.98 -8.07 7.63
N LYS A 169 14.42 -9.29 7.77
CA LYS A 169 14.75 -10.42 6.87
C LYS A 169 14.31 -10.11 5.43
N TYR A 170 13.07 -9.66 5.26
CA TYR A 170 12.56 -9.23 3.95
C TYR A 170 13.30 -8.00 3.41
N LEU A 171 13.66 -7.05 4.29
CA LEU A 171 14.43 -5.88 3.88
C LEU A 171 15.79 -6.28 3.28
N ARG A 172 16.50 -7.22 3.90
CA ARG A 172 17.78 -7.72 3.37
C ARG A 172 17.63 -8.38 2.01
N LEU A 173 16.55 -9.13 1.79
CA LEU A 173 16.24 -9.73 0.49
C LEU A 173 15.98 -8.64 -0.57
N LEU A 174 15.23 -7.59 -0.22
CA LEU A 174 15.00 -6.45 -1.11
C LEU A 174 16.29 -5.68 -1.41
N GLN A 175 17.14 -5.41 -0.42
CA GLN A 175 18.42 -4.72 -0.64
C GLN A 175 19.37 -5.54 -1.52
N LYS A 176 19.37 -6.87 -1.39
CA LYS A 176 20.21 -7.77 -2.20
C LYS A 176 19.74 -7.87 -3.65
N HIS A 177 18.43 -7.97 -3.89
CA HIS A 177 17.87 -8.29 -5.20
C HIS A 177 17.15 -7.11 -5.89
N SER A 178 16.94 -5.99 -5.20
CA SER A 178 16.26 -4.79 -5.72
C SER A 178 16.79 -3.50 -5.08
N PRO A 179 18.11 -3.23 -5.14
CA PRO A 179 18.71 -2.02 -4.60
C PRO A 179 18.33 -0.76 -5.39
N ASP A 180 18.03 -0.87 -6.68
CA ASP A 180 17.77 0.29 -7.54
C ASP A 180 16.36 0.89 -7.37
N PHE A 181 15.58 0.36 -6.41
CA PHE A 181 14.18 0.75 -6.25
C PHE A 181 14.00 1.62 -5.01
N LEU A 182 13.39 2.80 -5.21
CA LEU A 182 13.18 3.79 -4.15
C LEU A 182 12.45 3.21 -2.93
N GLU A 183 11.39 2.43 -3.17
CA GLU A 183 10.59 1.81 -2.09
C GLU A 183 11.43 0.92 -1.16
N THR A 184 12.48 0.26 -1.67
CA THR A 184 13.38 -0.57 -0.85
C THR A 184 14.05 0.27 0.24
N HIS A 185 14.59 1.43 -0.14
CA HIS A 185 15.31 2.31 0.79
C HIS A 185 14.37 3.14 1.66
N LEU A 186 13.16 3.48 1.19
CA LEU A 186 12.12 4.08 2.02
C LEU A 186 11.75 3.14 3.18
N LEU A 187 11.54 1.86 2.88
CA LEU A 187 11.27 0.84 3.91
C LEU A 187 12.49 0.61 4.82
N ALA A 188 13.71 0.67 4.26
CA ALA A 188 14.95 0.59 5.05
C ALA A 188 15.01 1.71 6.09
N PHE A 189 14.74 2.95 5.66
CA PHE A 189 14.70 4.11 6.53
C PHE A 189 13.67 3.93 7.66
N GLU A 190 12.42 3.57 7.33
CA GLU A 190 11.36 3.41 8.33
C GLU A 190 11.68 2.32 9.38
N ILE A 191 12.28 1.20 8.96
CA ILE A 191 12.72 0.14 9.88
C ILE A 191 13.89 0.61 10.74
N HIS A 192 14.94 1.18 10.12
CA HIS A 192 16.15 1.55 10.84
C HIS A 192 15.91 2.69 11.83
N MET A 193 15.01 3.63 11.51
CA MET A 193 14.58 4.68 12.44
C MET A 193 13.87 4.11 13.67
N ARG A 194 12.96 3.14 13.50
CA ARG A 194 12.27 2.47 14.61
C ARG A 194 13.22 1.63 15.47
N ARG A 195 14.17 0.95 14.82
CA ARG A 195 15.22 0.16 15.48
C ARG A 195 16.35 1.01 16.08
N GLN A 196 16.29 2.34 15.97
CA GLN A 196 17.32 3.27 16.44
C GLN A 196 18.73 3.01 15.86
N LYS A 197 18.81 2.45 14.65
CA LYS A 197 20.08 2.20 13.94
C LYS A 197 20.43 3.40 13.06
N ILE A 198 20.99 4.45 13.67
CA ILE A 198 21.15 5.77 13.04
C ILE A 198 22.02 5.74 11.78
N LEU A 199 23.17 5.06 11.81
CA LEU A 199 24.06 4.98 10.64
C LEU A 199 23.43 4.24 9.45
N LEU A 200 22.65 3.19 9.71
CA LEU A 200 21.93 2.48 8.65
C LEU A 200 20.76 3.31 8.10
N ALA A 201 20.12 4.12 8.94
CA ALA A 201 19.13 5.07 8.49
C ALA A 201 19.76 6.18 7.61
N LEU A 202 20.94 6.69 7.98
CA LEU A 202 21.70 7.62 7.13
C LEU A 202 22.06 6.98 5.79
N GLN A 203 22.55 5.74 5.80
CA GLN A 203 22.86 5.00 4.58
C GLN A 203 21.62 4.91 3.67
N ALA A 204 20.44 4.59 4.22
CA ALA A 204 19.21 4.55 3.46
C ALA A 204 18.85 5.92 2.85
N VAL A 205 19.00 7.01 3.60
CA VAL A 205 18.78 8.38 3.08
C VAL A 205 19.75 8.72 1.94
N LYS A 206 21.03 8.38 2.07
CA LYS A 206 22.02 8.58 0.99
C LYS A 206 21.64 7.82 -0.28
N GLN A 207 21.17 6.57 -0.14
CA GLN A 207 20.71 5.77 -1.29
C GLN A 207 19.43 6.35 -1.92
N LEU A 208 18.49 6.85 -1.12
CA LEU A 208 17.28 7.53 -1.62
C LEU A 208 17.63 8.75 -2.48
N LEU A 209 18.50 9.62 -1.98
CA LEU A 209 18.92 10.83 -2.69
C LEU A 209 19.76 10.51 -3.93
N TRP A 210 20.55 9.43 -3.89
CA TRP A 210 21.30 8.98 -5.06
C TRP A 210 20.37 8.47 -6.19
N LEU A 211 19.27 7.80 -5.84
CA LEU A 211 18.28 7.32 -6.81
C LEU A 211 17.40 8.45 -7.36
N ASP A 212 16.84 9.26 -6.47
CA ASP A 212 15.93 10.35 -6.82
C ASP A 212 15.93 11.42 -5.71
N ALA A 213 16.76 12.46 -5.92
CA ALA A 213 16.91 13.57 -4.98
C ALA A 213 15.70 14.50 -4.94
N GLU A 214 14.95 14.60 -6.04
CA GLU A 214 13.77 15.48 -6.15
C GLU A 214 12.51 14.82 -5.59
N ASN A 215 12.56 13.51 -5.28
CA ASN A 215 11.40 12.80 -4.79
C ASN A 215 10.83 13.40 -3.49
N PRO A 216 9.50 13.59 -3.39
CA PRO A 216 8.85 14.05 -2.16
C PRO A 216 9.14 13.16 -0.94
N ASP A 217 9.21 11.83 -1.14
CA ASP A 217 9.47 10.89 -0.05
C ASP A 217 10.95 10.90 0.37
N SER A 218 11.88 11.12 -0.57
CA SER A 218 13.30 11.31 -0.26
C SER A 218 13.50 12.55 0.62
N HIS A 219 12.84 13.67 0.28
CA HIS A 219 12.87 14.90 1.08
C HIS A 219 12.28 14.68 2.48
N ARG A 220 11.14 13.99 2.59
CA ARG A 220 10.55 13.62 3.90
C ARG A 220 11.53 12.83 4.76
N CYS A 221 12.18 11.82 4.19
CA CYS A 221 13.15 10.99 4.91
C CYS A 221 14.35 11.80 5.38
N LEU A 222 14.90 12.67 4.52
CA LEU A 222 16.03 13.54 4.85
C LEU A 222 15.70 14.48 6.01
N MET A 223 14.59 15.21 5.92
CA MET A 223 14.18 16.16 6.95
C MET A 223 13.85 15.46 8.27
N ARG A 224 13.09 14.35 8.22
CA ARG A 224 12.78 13.55 9.41
C ARG A 224 14.04 12.98 10.07
N PHE A 225 15.02 12.55 9.30
CA PHE A 225 16.29 12.03 9.82
C PHE A 225 17.00 13.11 10.65
N PHE A 226 17.30 14.25 10.05
CA PHE A 226 18.07 15.31 10.71
C PHE A 226 17.30 15.98 11.84
N HIS A 227 15.97 16.15 11.72
CA HIS A 227 15.14 16.63 12.82
C HIS A 227 15.18 15.66 14.01
N ARG A 228 15.09 14.34 13.75
CA ARG A 228 15.13 13.33 14.80
C ARG A 228 16.50 13.27 15.46
N VAL A 229 17.58 13.29 14.67
CA VAL A 229 18.97 13.32 15.16
C VAL A 229 19.21 14.56 16.03
N GLY A 230 18.79 15.74 15.58
CA GLY A 230 18.92 16.99 16.35
C GLY A 230 18.09 17.02 17.64
N SER A 231 17.04 16.20 17.73
CA SER A 231 16.20 16.06 18.93
C SER A 231 16.70 15.00 19.92
N MET A 232 17.75 14.23 19.58
CA MET A 232 18.31 13.23 20.48
C MET A 232 19.13 13.90 21.60
N PRO A 233 19.16 13.32 22.81
CA PRO A 233 20.04 13.80 23.86
C PRO A 233 21.51 13.73 23.43
N ALA A 234 22.34 14.61 24.01
CA ALA A 234 23.76 14.65 23.73
C ALA A 234 24.43 13.27 23.93
N PRO A 235 25.38 12.88 23.08
CA PRO A 235 25.99 11.56 23.13
C PRO A 235 26.74 11.35 24.46
N LEU A 236 26.34 10.33 25.22
CA LEU A 236 26.89 10.04 26.55
C LEU A 236 28.04 9.03 26.45
N THR A 237 27.89 8.05 25.57
CA THR A 237 28.88 6.99 25.36
C THR A 237 29.87 7.35 24.24
N ASP A 238 31.07 6.77 24.30
CA ASP A 238 32.07 7.00 23.25
C ASP A 238 31.62 6.46 21.88
N THR A 239 30.79 5.42 21.86
CA THR A 239 30.17 4.92 20.63
C THR A 239 29.20 5.93 20.02
N GLU A 240 28.37 6.59 20.84
CA GLU A 240 27.46 7.64 20.35
C GLU A 240 28.22 8.87 19.86
N LYS A 241 29.33 9.25 20.51
CA LYS A 241 30.20 10.34 20.04
C LYS A 241 30.81 10.03 18.68
N LEU A 242 31.25 8.78 18.45
CA LEU A 242 31.75 8.34 17.15
C LEU A 242 30.66 8.41 16.07
N ILE A 243 29.45 7.95 16.39
CA ILE A 243 28.30 8.06 15.48
C ILE A 243 28.05 9.54 15.15
N TRP A 244 28.06 10.42 16.15
CA TRP A 244 27.84 11.85 15.96
C TRP A 244 28.92 12.50 15.09
N GLY A 245 30.19 12.16 15.30
CA GLY A 245 31.28 12.65 14.45
C GLY A 245 31.13 12.23 12.98
N VAL A 246 30.61 11.04 12.71
CA VAL A 246 30.28 10.61 11.33
C VAL A 246 29.10 11.43 10.76
N LEU A 247 28.09 11.73 11.57
CA LEU A 247 26.94 12.54 11.13
C LEU A 247 27.35 13.97 10.78
N GLU A 248 28.18 14.61 11.61
CA GLU A 248 28.71 15.95 11.38
C GLU A 248 29.57 16.01 10.11
N ALA A 249 30.38 14.98 9.87
CA ALA A 249 31.21 14.90 8.66
C ALA A 249 30.38 14.66 7.38
N GLU A 250 29.27 13.94 7.48
CA GLU A 250 28.43 13.57 6.32
C GLU A 250 27.36 14.62 6.00
N GLN A 251 26.91 15.40 6.98
CA GLN A 251 25.92 16.48 6.80
C GLN A 251 26.24 17.45 5.64
N PRO A 252 27.48 17.96 5.46
CA PRO A 252 27.78 18.90 4.38
C PRO A 252 27.75 18.27 2.97
N THR A 253 27.78 16.93 2.87
CA THR A 253 27.71 16.20 1.59
C THR A 253 26.31 16.27 0.97
N PHE A 254 25.28 16.56 1.77
CA PHE A 254 23.93 16.73 1.27
C PHE A 254 23.77 18.14 0.67
N SER A 255 23.74 18.23 -0.66
CA SER A 255 23.57 19.51 -1.39
C SER A 255 22.34 20.30 -0.94
N GLN A 256 21.27 19.61 -0.52
CA GLN A 256 20.03 20.21 -0.01
C GLN A 256 20.19 20.88 1.36
N LEU A 257 21.19 20.46 2.15
CA LEU A 257 21.46 20.95 3.51
C LEU A 257 22.78 21.72 3.63
N HIS A 258 23.50 21.92 2.52
CA HIS A 258 24.77 22.61 2.54
C HIS A 258 24.57 24.06 2.99
N GLU A 259 25.15 24.39 4.16
CA GLU A 259 25.08 25.73 4.80
C GLU A 259 23.67 26.25 5.11
N LYS A 260 22.64 25.40 4.99
CA LYS A 260 21.24 25.77 5.22
C LYS A 260 20.71 25.10 6.49
N THR A 261 19.85 25.82 7.20
CA THR A 261 19.02 25.20 8.25
C THR A 261 17.99 24.25 7.62
N LEU A 262 17.44 23.31 8.41
CA LEU A 262 16.37 22.41 7.94
C LEU A 262 15.14 23.19 7.43
N ILE A 263 14.86 24.34 8.03
CA ILE A 263 13.73 25.20 7.65
C ILE A 263 14.00 25.82 6.28
N GLU A 264 15.19 26.40 6.07
CA GLU A 264 15.59 27.01 4.80
C GLU A 264 15.67 25.98 3.65
N ALA A 265 16.13 24.77 3.96
CA ALA A 265 16.12 23.67 3.00
C ALA A 265 14.69 23.28 2.59
N ASN A 266 13.75 23.26 3.54
CA ASN A 266 12.35 22.98 3.26
C ASN A 266 11.66 24.10 2.47
N THR A 267 11.97 25.37 2.75
CA THR A 267 11.44 26.50 1.95
C THR A 267 11.98 26.47 0.53
N PHE A 268 13.28 26.18 0.36
CA PHE A 268 13.89 26.04 -0.97
C PHE A 268 13.26 24.90 -1.79
N PHE A 269 12.98 23.75 -1.14
CA PHE A 269 12.29 22.63 -1.76
C PHE A 269 10.87 23.01 -2.23
N LEU A 270 10.11 23.72 -1.38
CA LEU A 270 8.79 24.23 -1.72
C LEU A 270 8.84 25.25 -2.87
N GLU A 271 9.87 26.10 -2.90
CA GLU A 271 10.03 27.10 -3.96
C GLU A 271 10.34 26.49 -5.32
N THR A 272 11.11 25.40 -5.33
CA THR A 272 11.49 24.67 -6.54
C THR A 272 10.30 23.90 -7.13
N HIS A 273 9.39 23.40 -6.27
CA HIS A 273 8.32 22.46 -6.67
C HIS A 273 6.91 22.99 -6.38
N LYS A 274 6.65 24.27 -6.66
CA LYS A 274 5.37 24.95 -6.34
C LYS A 274 4.15 24.37 -7.07
N ASP A 275 4.36 23.76 -8.22
CA ASP A 275 3.27 23.25 -9.06
C ASP A 275 2.83 21.83 -8.67
N SER A 276 3.74 21.04 -8.09
CA SER A 276 3.47 19.64 -7.80
C SER A 276 2.79 19.44 -6.44
N LEU A 277 1.59 18.87 -6.46
CA LEU A 277 0.80 18.57 -5.26
C LEU A 277 1.59 17.76 -4.20
N MET A 278 2.29 16.71 -4.64
CA MET A 278 2.98 15.80 -3.70
C MET A 278 4.22 16.44 -3.06
N HIS A 279 4.90 17.34 -3.76
CA HIS A 279 6.04 18.09 -3.21
C HIS A 279 5.55 19.14 -2.21
N ARG A 280 4.46 19.86 -2.54
CA ARG A 280 3.81 20.77 -1.58
C ARG A 280 3.35 20.05 -0.32
N ALA A 281 2.73 18.87 -0.48
CA ALA A 281 2.32 18.05 0.65
C ALA A 281 3.50 17.58 1.50
N ALA A 282 4.63 17.21 0.88
CA ALA A 282 5.86 16.85 1.60
C ALA A 282 6.44 18.04 2.37
N GLY A 283 6.56 19.20 1.72
CA GLY A 283 7.10 20.38 2.36
C GLY A 283 6.19 20.93 3.46
N ALA A 284 4.87 20.85 3.30
CA ALA A 284 3.90 21.20 4.34
C ALA A 284 3.98 20.26 5.55
N GLU A 285 4.08 18.95 5.31
CA GLU A 285 4.30 17.96 6.38
C GLU A 285 5.59 18.26 7.14
N MET A 286 6.70 18.51 6.43
CA MET A 286 7.98 18.83 7.06
C MET A 286 7.96 20.17 7.79
N LEU A 287 7.23 21.17 7.28
CA LEU A 287 7.04 22.45 7.98
C LEU A 287 6.36 22.22 9.33
N PHE A 288 5.31 21.39 9.38
CA PHE A 288 4.63 21.07 10.62
C PHE A 288 5.50 20.25 11.59
N VAL A 289 6.29 19.30 11.07
CA VAL A 289 7.23 18.50 11.90
C VAL A 289 8.33 19.38 12.50
N LEU A 290 8.90 20.30 11.72
CA LEU A 290 9.96 21.20 12.17
C LEU A 290 9.42 22.32 13.09
N GLU A 291 8.27 22.91 12.75
CA GLU A 291 7.66 24.03 13.45
C GLU A 291 6.14 23.78 13.68
N PRO A 292 5.76 23.11 14.79
CA PRO A 292 4.36 22.78 15.07
C PRO A 292 3.43 24.00 15.16
N ASN A 293 3.99 25.17 15.51
CA ASN A 293 3.25 26.44 15.59
C ASN A 293 2.76 26.94 14.22
N LYS A 294 3.37 26.51 13.11
CA LYS A 294 3.02 26.93 11.75
C LYS A 294 2.03 25.98 11.05
N LYS A 295 1.26 25.20 11.82
CA LYS A 295 0.22 24.29 11.30
C LYS A 295 -0.71 24.94 10.27
N VAL A 296 -1.18 26.16 10.55
CA VAL A 296 -2.12 26.88 9.66
C VAL A 296 -1.46 27.22 8.31
N GLU A 297 -0.18 27.56 8.32
CA GLU A 297 0.59 27.85 7.10
C GLU A 297 0.82 26.56 6.28
N ALA A 298 1.16 25.45 6.94
CA ALA A 298 1.28 24.15 6.29
C ALA A 298 -0.02 23.71 5.60
N ILE A 299 -1.18 23.93 6.24
CA ILE A 299 -2.49 23.62 5.64
C ILE A 299 -2.76 24.51 4.43
N LYS A 300 -2.50 25.83 4.55
CA LYS A 300 -2.64 26.77 3.42
C LYS A 300 -1.78 26.37 2.22
N LEU A 301 -0.54 25.94 2.45
CA LEU A 301 0.33 25.44 1.37
C LEU A 301 -0.29 24.28 0.59
N ILE A 302 -1.06 23.41 1.25
CA ILE A 302 -1.78 22.30 0.60
C ILE A 302 -3.04 22.83 -0.09
N GLU A 303 -3.84 23.66 0.58
CA GLU A 303 -5.09 24.19 0.04
C GLU A 303 -4.88 25.12 -1.17
N ASP A 304 -3.79 25.88 -1.21
CA ASP A 304 -3.44 26.78 -2.32
C ASP A 304 -2.92 26.02 -3.57
N SER A 305 -2.90 24.69 -3.55
CA SER A 305 -2.54 23.90 -4.74
C SER A 305 -3.58 24.06 -5.84
N SER A 306 -3.14 24.23 -7.08
CA SER A 306 -4.01 24.28 -8.26
C SER A 306 -3.94 22.97 -9.04
N ASN A 307 -5.08 22.55 -9.60
CA ASN A 307 -5.16 21.36 -10.44
C ASN A 307 -5.22 21.77 -11.91
N ASN A 308 -4.03 22.04 -12.45
CA ASN A 308 -3.87 22.55 -13.81
C ASN A 308 -4.22 21.49 -14.87
N LEU A 309 -4.59 21.97 -16.04
CA LEU A 309 -4.94 21.15 -17.18
C LEU A 309 -3.66 20.78 -17.95
N VAL A 310 -3.37 19.48 -18.08
CA VAL A 310 -2.20 19.00 -18.81
C VAL A 310 -2.66 18.54 -20.19
N SER A 311 -2.07 19.12 -21.24
CA SER A 311 -2.23 18.62 -22.60
C SER A 311 -1.50 17.28 -22.70
N THR A 312 -2.25 16.19 -22.69
CA THR A 312 -1.70 14.85 -22.95
C THR A 312 -2.07 14.47 -24.38
N ASN A 313 -1.15 13.82 -25.09
CA ASN A 313 -1.25 13.44 -26.51
C ASN A 313 -2.67 13.17 -27.02
N GLU A 314 -3.01 13.81 -28.14
CA GLU A 314 -4.25 14.02 -28.92
C GLU A 314 -5.42 13.00 -28.87
N ALA A 315 -5.31 11.84 -28.23
CA ALA A 315 -6.34 10.80 -28.21
C ALA A 315 -7.23 10.79 -26.94
N LEU A 316 -6.73 11.31 -25.82
CA LEU A 316 -7.46 11.43 -24.55
C LEU A 316 -7.54 12.93 -24.27
N GLY A 317 -8.75 13.50 -24.29
CA GLY A 317 -8.97 14.91 -24.02
C GLY A 317 -8.27 15.41 -22.74
N PRO A 318 -8.21 16.72 -22.51
CA PRO A 318 -7.29 17.31 -21.56
C PRO A 318 -7.44 16.71 -20.15
N VAL A 319 -6.36 16.15 -19.62
CA VAL A 319 -6.34 15.42 -18.35
C VAL A 319 -5.81 16.37 -17.27
N ARG A 320 -6.45 16.36 -16.11
CA ARG A 320 -5.98 17.11 -14.94
C ARG A 320 -4.74 16.46 -14.34
N GLU A 321 -3.81 17.27 -13.83
CA GLU A 321 -2.54 16.79 -13.28
C GLU A 321 -2.72 15.88 -12.06
N TRP A 322 -3.69 16.20 -11.20
CA TRP A 322 -3.88 15.46 -9.95
C TRP A 322 -4.40 14.06 -10.17
N LYS A 323 -3.71 13.08 -9.56
CA LYS A 323 -4.16 11.69 -9.54
C LYS A 323 -4.99 11.41 -8.29
N LEU A 324 -6.00 10.55 -8.43
CA LEU A 324 -6.86 10.15 -7.32
C LEU A 324 -6.06 9.61 -6.11
N LYS A 325 -5.00 8.83 -6.36
CA LYS A 325 -4.16 8.26 -5.29
C LYS A 325 -3.44 9.34 -4.48
N ASP A 326 -2.97 10.39 -5.16
CA ASP A 326 -2.22 11.49 -4.56
C ASP A 326 -3.16 12.34 -3.69
N CYS A 327 -4.35 12.67 -4.20
CA CYS A 327 -5.37 13.37 -3.42
C CYS A 327 -5.83 12.58 -2.18
N ILE A 328 -5.93 11.24 -2.27
CA ILE A 328 -6.23 10.39 -1.12
C ILE A 328 -5.08 10.43 -0.09
N ALA A 329 -3.82 10.45 -0.56
CA ALA A 329 -2.67 10.58 0.32
C ALA A 329 -2.67 11.92 1.05
N VAL A 330 -2.96 13.03 0.35
CA VAL A 330 -3.09 14.37 0.95
C VAL A 330 -4.25 14.44 1.95
N HIS A 331 -5.40 13.85 1.62
CA HIS A 331 -6.53 13.77 2.57
C HIS A 331 -6.13 13.03 3.85
N LYS A 332 -5.42 11.90 3.71
CA LYS A 332 -4.90 11.15 4.87
C LYS A 332 -3.89 11.98 5.65
N LEU A 333 -2.99 12.71 4.99
CA LEU A 333 -2.03 13.59 5.63
C LEU A 333 -2.71 14.66 6.50
N LEU A 334 -3.72 15.35 5.95
CA LEU A 334 -4.52 16.36 6.65
C LEU A 334 -5.23 15.77 7.87
N TRP A 335 -5.77 14.56 7.73
CA TRP A 335 -6.51 13.87 8.79
C TRP A 335 -5.60 13.30 9.88
N THR A 336 -4.50 12.63 9.54
CA THR A 336 -3.71 11.86 10.51
C THR A 336 -2.49 12.59 11.06
N ILE A 337 -1.79 13.38 10.24
CA ILE A 337 -0.54 14.01 10.66
C ILE A 337 -0.80 15.44 11.12
N LEU A 338 -1.50 16.22 10.31
CA LEU A 338 -1.85 17.61 10.64
C LEU A 338 -3.01 17.68 11.64
N ASP A 339 -3.78 16.61 11.81
CA ASP A 339 -4.92 16.51 12.74
C ASP A 339 -5.88 17.70 12.61
N ASP A 340 -6.31 17.99 11.37
CA ASP A 340 -7.25 19.06 11.05
C ASP A 340 -8.44 18.50 10.25
N CYS A 341 -9.50 18.15 10.99
CA CYS A 341 -10.72 17.58 10.43
C CYS A 341 -11.43 18.52 9.46
N ASP A 342 -11.40 19.84 9.71
CA ASP A 342 -12.08 20.82 8.88
C ASP A 342 -11.36 21.01 7.54
N ALA A 343 -10.02 21.10 7.56
CA ALA A 343 -9.21 21.13 6.35
C ALA A 343 -9.35 19.84 5.55
N ALA A 344 -9.34 18.68 6.21
CA ALA A 344 -9.59 17.39 5.56
C ALA A 344 -10.98 17.35 4.89
N LEU A 345 -12.02 17.87 5.55
CA LEU A 345 -13.38 17.95 4.99
C LEU A 345 -13.42 18.89 3.78
N ARG A 346 -12.85 20.09 3.87
CA ARG A 346 -12.77 21.04 2.73
C ARG A 346 -12.03 20.41 1.55
N TRP A 347 -10.93 19.72 1.82
CA TRP A 347 -10.18 18.98 0.81
C TRP A 347 -10.99 17.84 0.18
N LYS A 348 -11.76 17.09 0.99
CA LYS A 348 -12.66 16.03 0.51
C LYS A 348 -13.70 16.58 -0.46
N VAL A 349 -14.37 17.68 -0.09
CA VAL A 349 -15.38 18.37 -0.93
C VAL A 349 -14.75 18.82 -2.24
N ARG A 350 -13.60 19.49 -2.18
CA ARG A 350 -12.88 19.95 -3.37
C ARG A 350 -12.48 18.80 -4.30
N CYS A 351 -11.98 17.70 -3.74
CA CYS A 351 -11.61 16.52 -4.54
C CYS A 351 -12.83 15.81 -5.14
N ALA A 352 -14.01 15.89 -4.51
CA ALA A 352 -15.24 15.31 -5.04
C ALA A 352 -15.67 15.95 -6.37
N GLU A 353 -15.36 17.24 -6.57
CA GLU A 353 -15.60 17.96 -7.84
C GLU A 353 -14.71 17.43 -8.97
N TYR A 354 -13.44 17.15 -8.68
CA TYR A 354 -12.49 16.62 -9.66
C TYR A 354 -12.67 15.12 -9.94
N PHE A 355 -13.14 14.35 -8.96
CA PHE A 355 -13.29 12.91 -9.06
C PHE A 355 -14.75 12.47 -8.81
N PRO A 356 -15.68 12.74 -9.76
CA PRO A 356 -17.12 12.54 -9.55
C PRO A 356 -17.49 11.07 -9.32
N TYR A 357 -16.67 10.11 -9.74
CA TYR A 357 -16.91 8.68 -9.55
C TYR A 357 -16.21 8.10 -8.31
N SER A 358 -15.40 8.90 -7.60
CA SER A 358 -14.65 8.42 -6.42
C SER A 358 -15.60 8.07 -5.28
N ARG A 359 -15.56 6.82 -4.84
CA ARG A 359 -16.24 6.39 -3.61
C ARG A 359 -15.59 6.96 -2.35
N TYR A 360 -14.29 7.23 -2.38
CA TYR A 360 -13.56 7.77 -1.22
C TYR A 360 -13.95 9.21 -0.91
N PHE A 361 -14.10 10.03 -1.96
CA PHE A 361 -14.49 11.44 -1.83
C PHE A 361 -16.00 11.67 -1.90
N GLU A 362 -16.80 10.61 -2.05
CA GLU A 362 -18.26 10.71 -2.24
C GLU A 362 -18.61 11.64 -3.41
N GLY A 363 -17.95 11.44 -4.55
CA GLY A 363 -18.24 12.19 -5.77
C GLY A 363 -19.69 12.00 -6.22
N SER A 364 -20.26 13.02 -6.86
CA SER A 364 -21.69 13.10 -7.22
C SER A 364 -22.22 11.94 -8.09
N ARG A 365 -21.34 11.24 -8.81
CA ARG A 365 -21.65 10.11 -9.70
C ARG A 365 -21.19 8.76 -9.15
N CYS A 366 -20.75 8.68 -7.89
CA CYS A 366 -20.30 7.42 -7.33
C CYS A 366 -21.47 6.48 -6.99
N SER A 367 -21.21 5.17 -7.03
CA SER A 367 -22.22 4.14 -6.76
C SER A 367 -22.72 4.11 -5.31
N ALA A 368 -22.03 4.79 -4.40
CA ALA A 368 -22.36 4.82 -2.97
C ALA A 368 -23.44 5.87 -2.62
N ILE A 369 -23.74 6.82 -3.51
CA ILE A 369 -24.78 7.83 -3.29
C ILE A 369 -26.12 7.30 -3.82
N PRO A 370 -27.17 7.21 -2.96
CA PRO A 370 -28.47 6.68 -3.36
C PRO A 370 -29.14 7.40 -4.55
N ASN A 371 -28.82 8.69 -4.74
CA ASN A 371 -29.38 9.57 -5.76
C ASN A 371 -28.47 9.78 -6.98
N SER A 372 -27.42 8.98 -7.18
CA SER A 372 -26.62 9.11 -8.39
C SER A 372 -27.47 8.75 -9.62
N VAL A 373 -27.33 9.50 -10.71
CA VAL A 373 -28.02 9.25 -12.00
C VAL A 373 -27.84 7.80 -12.47
N TYR A 374 -26.72 7.15 -12.08
CA TYR A 374 -26.43 5.76 -12.35
C TYR A 374 -27.38 4.78 -11.63
N ASN A 375 -27.76 5.08 -10.37
CA ASN A 375 -28.73 4.30 -9.61
C ASN A 375 -30.17 4.49 -10.10
N GLN A 376 -30.47 5.56 -10.83
CA GLN A 376 -31.77 5.74 -11.51
C GLN A 376 -31.83 4.95 -12.82
N ILE A 377 -30.72 4.86 -13.57
CA ILE A 377 -30.66 4.06 -14.80
C ILE A 377 -30.81 2.56 -14.51
N CYS A 378 -30.18 2.03 -13.45
CA CYS A 378 -30.33 0.62 -13.07
C CYS A 378 -31.68 0.24 -12.44
N LYS A 379 -32.59 1.20 -12.22
CA LYS A 379 -33.93 0.95 -11.66
C LYS A 379 -35.03 0.79 -12.71
N ASN A 380 -34.73 0.95 -13.99
CA ASN A 380 -35.67 0.60 -15.05
C ASN A 380 -35.54 -0.89 -15.35
N PRO A 381 -36.54 -1.73 -15.02
CA PRO A 381 -36.51 -3.12 -15.42
C PRO A 381 -36.71 -3.19 -16.93
N GLU A 382 -35.70 -3.72 -17.63
CA GLU A 382 -35.87 -4.23 -19.00
C GLU A 382 -36.87 -5.38 -18.95
N ASN A 383 -38.14 -5.09 -19.24
CA ASN A 383 -39.06 -6.04 -19.84
C ASN A 383 -40.10 -5.26 -20.64
N GLY A 384 -40.02 -5.42 -21.97
CA GLY A 384 -40.85 -4.73 -22.93
C GLY A 384 -42.32 -5.13 -22.86
N GLY A 385 -43.17 -4.15 -23.17
CA GLY A 385 -44.59 -4.34 -23.43
C GLY A 385 -45.11 -3.12 -24.17
N ALA A 386 -45.44 -3.33 -25.45
CA ALA A 386 -45.91 -2.31 -26.38
C ALA A 386 -47.17 -1.59 -25.88
N ASN A 387 -47.24 -0.27 -26.11
CA ASN A 387 -48.43 0.48 -26.58
C ASN A 387 -48.07 1.97 -26.76
N HIS A 388 -48.10 2.46 -28.01
CA HIS A 388 -48.38 3.87 -28.33
C HIS A 388 -49.89 4.10 -28.19
N PRO A 389 -50.40 5.31 -27.86
CA PRO A 389 -50.26 6.57 -28.63
C PRO A 389 -50.05 7.81 -27.70
N ASP A 390 -49.92 9.08 -28.09
CA ASP A 390 -49.50 9.86 -29.26
C ASP A 390 -49.36 11.33 -28.75
N VAL A 391 -48.44 12.09 -29.33
CA VAL A 391 -48.30 13.57 -29.39
C VAL A 391 -48.26 14.45 -28.11
N GLY A 392 -47.19 15.25 -28.01
CA GLY A 392 -47.14 16.50 -27.24
C GLY A 392 -45.72 17.08 -27.11
N GLN A 393 -45.35 18.01 -27.99
CA GLN A 393 -44.01 18.57 -28.21
C GLN A 393 -43.39 19.40 -27.05
N SER A 394 -42.05 19.55 -27.16
CA SER A 394 -41.12 20.58 -26.62
C SER A 394 -40.27 20.14 -25.43
N ALA A 395 -38.95 20.34 -25.37
CA ALA A 395 -37.94 20.80 -26.30
C ALA A 395 -36.56 20.39 -25.73
N GLU A 396 -35.59 20.24 -26.64
CA GLU A 396 -34.13 20.36 -26.46
C GLU A 396 -33.31 19.38 -25.60
N SER A 397 -32.36 18.77 -26.32
CA SER A 397 -30.93 18.54 -25.99
C SER A 397 -30.52 17.14 -25.53
N LEU A 398 -29.76 16.45 -26.39
CA LEU A 398 -28.32 16.16 -26.23
C LEU A 398 -27.88 15.12 -27.27
N SER A 399 -26.92 15.53 -28.10
CA SER A 399 -26.30 14.74 -29.15
C SER A 399 -25.65 13.46 -28.61
N SER A 400 -26.12 12.31 -29.10
CA SER A 400 -25.53 11.00 -28.81
C SER A 400 -24.14 10.87 -29.44
N ASN A 401 -23.15 10.64 -28.60
CA ASN A 401 -21.79 10.33 -29.01
C ASN A 401 -21.69 8.85 -29.42
N GLY A 402 -20.99 8.56 -30.51
CA GLY A 402 -20.50 7.20 -30.84
C GLY A 402 -21.24 6.48 -31.97
N LYS A 403 -20.91 6.82 -33.23
CA LYS A 403 -21.25 6.01 -34.41
C LYS A 403 -20.37 4.76 -34.42
N LEU A 404 -20.98 3.61 -34.16
CA LEU A 404 -20.37 2.29 -34.18
C LEU A 404 -20.34 1.70 -35.60
N GLU A 405 -19.67 2.37 -36.55
CA GLU A 405 -19.39 1.79 -37.88
C GLU A 405 -18.01 2.28 -38.36
N ALA A 406 -16.94 1.61 -37.93
CA ALA A 406 -15.59 1.80 -38.47
C ALA A 406 -14.70 0.56 -38.21
N PHE A 407 -15.20 -0.64 -38.50
CA PHE A 407 -14.38 -1.87 -38.55
C PHE A 407 -14.96 -2.87 -39.56
N LYS A 408 -15.11 -2.45 -40.82
CA LYS A 408 -15.51 -3.36 -41.91
C LYS A 408 -14.48 -3.53 -43.04
N ASP A 409 -13.37 -2.77 -43.05
CA ASP A 409 -12.39 -2.86 -44.13
C ASP A 409 -10.97 -3.18 -43.64
N LEU A 410 -10.78 -4.41 -43.15
CA LEU A 410 -9.47 -5.06 -43.09
C LEU A 410 -9.61 -6.42 -43.79
N ILE A 411 -9.24 -6.42 -45.07
CA ILE A 411 -9.11 -7.61 -45.92
C ILE A 411 -7.93 -8.44 -45.42
N ILE A 412 -8.12 -9.77 -45.44
CA ILE A 412 -7.27 -10.86 -44.95
C ILE A 412 -5.82 -10.79 -45.44
#